data_AF-A0A395CX07-F1
#
_entry.id   AF-A0A395CX07-F1
#
_cell.length_a   1.000
_cell.length_b   1.000
_cell.length_c   1.000
_cell.angle_alpha   90.00
_cell.angle_beta   90.00
_cell.angle_gamma   90.00
#
_symmetry.space_group_name_H-M   'P 1'
#
loop_
_entity.id
_entity.type
_entity.pdbx_description
1 polymer ?
#
loop_
_entity_poly.entity_id
_entity_poly.type
_entity_poly.pdbx_seq_one_letter_code
_entity_poly.pdbx_strand_id
1 'polypeptide(L)'
;MLVGGPARAVEISPYFPLPNSFDTKGVVKDSVLEQQIAWLNDGLAALEKARQETQAQLEKNASDAALQDKLKSLEGQTAAAAKERDVLTSDAAGKEAELARKNIVVGNLNKWINALARKATEQLKIAILKDGVERDAAERRHIQLSGQADELEKLKHDPSFEAWGR
;
A
#
# COMPACT_ATOMS: atom_id res chain seq x y z
N MET A 1 24.97 13.65 13.34
CA MET A 1 24.31 13.67 12.02
C MET A 1 23.80 12.27 11.74
N LEU A 2 22.50 12.01 11.92
CA LEU A 2 21.90 10.75 11.49
C LEU A 2 21.59 10.90 9.99
N VAL A 3 22.35 10.16 9.19
CA VAL A 3 22.11 10.01 7.75
C VAL A 3 20.76 9.31 7.61
N GLY A 4 19.71 10.08 7.34
CA GLY A 4 18.44 9.54 6.90
C GLY A 4 18.66 8.87 5.55
N GLY A 5 18.83 7.55 5.55
CA GLY A 5 18.78 6.76 4.32
C GLY A 5 17.50 7.09 3.54
N PRO A 6 17.49 6.85 2.21
CA PRO A 6 16.31 7.12 1.40
C PRO A 6 15.11 6.45 2.08
N ALA A 7 14.09 7.26 2.39
CA ALA A 7 12.87 6.76 3.01
C ALA A 7 12.37 5.60 2.15
N ARG A 8 12.37 4.39 2.74
CA ARG A 8 11.87 3.21 2.04
C ARG A 8 10.41 3.47 1.74
N ALA A 9 10.00 3.23 0.50
CA ALA A 9 8.61 3.39 0.13
C ALA A 9 7.75 2.37 0.92
N VAL A 10 6.50 2.72 1.23
CA VAL A 10 5.61 1.87 2.02
C VAL A 10 5.33 0.58 1.26
N GLU A 11 5.59 -0.56 1.89
CA GLU A 11 5.38 -1.89 1.31
C GLU A 11 4.05 -2.50 1.75
N ILE A 12 3.51 -3.42 0.93
CA ILE A 12 2.33 -4.20 1.30
C ILE A 12 2.67 -5.08 2.50
N SER A 13 1.94 -4.91 3.60
CA SER A 13 2.24 -5.51 4.90
C SER A 13 0.95 -5.71 5.71
N PRO A 14 1.01 -6.34 6.91
CA PRO A 14 -0.16 -6.44 7.79
C PRO A 14 -0.76 -5.09 8.19
N TYR A 15 0.04 -4.03 8.24
CA TYR A 15 -0.41 -2.67 8.54
C TYR A 15 -0.93 -1.94 7.30
N PHE A 16 -0.36 -2.27 6.13
CA PHE A 16 -0.75 -1.71 4.85
C PHE A 16 -1.27 -2.82 3.93
N PRO A 17 -2.46 -3.39 4.22
CA PRO A 17 -3.04 -4.45 3.40
C PRO A 17 -3.40 -3.89 2.02
N LEU A 18 -3.50 -4.77 1.02
CA LEU A 18 -4.05 -4.37 -0.27
C LEU A 18 -5.49 -3.86 -0.09
N PRO A 19 -5.88 -2.73 -0.72
CA PRO A 19 -7.28 -2.31 -0.75
C PRO A 19 -8.20 -3.41 -1.31
N ASN A 20 -9.43 -3.47 -0.78
CA ASN A 20 -10.40 -4.50 -1.16
C ASN A 20 -11.12 -4.20 -2.49
N SER A 21 -11.24 -2.91 -2.84
CA SER A 21 -11.76 -2.44 -4.12
C SER A 21 -10.99 -1.20 -4.58
N PHE A 22 -11.08 -0.92 -5.88
CA PHE A 22 -10.40 0.19 -6.54
C PHE A 22 -11.42 1.05 -7.31
N ASP A 23 -12.51 1.41 -6.64
CA ASP A 23 -13.64 2.10 -7.26
C ASP A 23 -13.30 3.56 -7.57
N THR A 24 -13.18 3.89 -8.86
CA THR A 24 -13.00 5.27 -9.31
C THR A 24 -14.36 5.95 -9.50
N LYS A 25 -14.59 7.06 -8.80
CA LYS A 25 -15.80 7.89 -8.96
C LYS A 25 -15.40 9.28 -9.44
N GLY A 26 -15.87 9.68 -10.62
CA GLY A 26 -15.52 10.98 -11.20
C GLY A 26 -14.11 10.96 -11.82
N VAL A 27 -13.27 11.94 -11.49
CA VAL A 27 -11.92 12.04 -12.07
C VAL A 27 -11.03 10.93 -11.48
N VAL A 28 -10.51 10.08 -12.35
CA VAL A 28 -9.71 8.89 -11.97
C VAL A 28 -8.50 9.28 -11.13
N LYS A 29 -7.75 10.32 -11.54
CA LYS A 29 -6.64 10.90 -10.75
C LYS A 29 -7.04 11.12 -9.29
N ASP A 30 -8.11 11.87 -9.07
CA ASP A 30 -8.48 12.35 -7.74
C ASP A 30 -9.00 11.18 -6.89
N SER A 31 -9.80 10.29 -7.46
CA SER A 31 -10.26 9.06 -6.80
C SER A 31 -9.09 8.19 -6.32
N VAL A 32 -8.09 7.96 -7.18
CA VAL A 32 -6.95 7.11 -6.83
C VAL A 32 -6.07 7.79 -5.78
N LEU A 33 -5.88 9.10 -5.87
CA LEU A 33 -5.17 9.89 -4.86
C LEU A 33 -5.86 9.78 -3.50
N GLU A 34 -7.18 9.96 -3.44
CA GLU A 34 -7.98 9.81 -2.22
C GLU A 34 -7.87 8.40 -1.63
N GLN A 35 -7.96 7.36 -2.46
CA GLN A 35 -7.80 5.97 -2.01
C GLN A 35 -6.41 5.73 -1.40
N GLN A 36 -5.35 6.28 -1.99
CA GLN A 36 -4.00 6.13 -1.45
C GLN A 36 -3.80 6.90 -0.14
N ILE A 37 -4.37 8.09 -0.03
CA ILE A 37 -4.35 8.85 1.22
C ILE A 37 -5.09 8.08 2.32
N ALA A 38 -6.27 7.54 2.03
CA ALA A 38 -7.03 6.71 2.96
C ALA A 38 -6.24 5.47 3.39
N TRP A 39 -5.64 4.75 2.44
CA TRP A 39 -4.80 3.58 2.70
C TRP A 39 -3.59 3.90 3.61
N LEU A 40 -2.92 5.03 3.38
CA LEU A 40 -1.82 5.48 4.23
C LEU A 40 -2.29 5.87 5.64
N ASN A 41 -3.44 6.55 5.75
CA ASN A 41 -4.00 6.95 7.04
C ASN A 41 -4.42 5.73 7.87
N ASP A 42 -5.08 4.75 7.26
CA ASP A 42 -5.48 3.51 7.93
C ASP A 42 -4.26 2.72 8.42
N GLY A 43 -3.22 2.62 7.59
CA GLY A 43 -2.00 1.95 7.98
C GLY A 43 -1.19 2.69 9.04
N LEU A 44 -1.17 4.03 9.02
CA LEU A 44 -0.60 4.84 10.10
C LEU A 44 -1.33 4.61 11.43
N ALA A 45 -2.67 4.52 11.41
CA ALA A 45 -3.45 4.21 12.61
C ALA A 45 -3.15 2.79 13.13
N ALA A 46 -3.00 1.82 12.22
CA ALA A 46 -2.65 0.44 12.59
C ALA A 46 -1.23 0.34 13.18
N LEU A 47 -0.25 1.06 12.61
CA LEU A 47 1.10 1.16 13.14
C LEU A 47 1.12 1.81 14.53
N GLU A 48 0.35 2.89 14.73
CA GLU A 48 0.27 3.56 16.01
C GLU A 48 -0.27 2.64 17.10
N LYS A 49 -1.34 1.89 16.80
CA LYS A 49 -1.87 0.88 17.71
C LYS A 49 -0.82 -0.19 18.05
N ALA A 50 -0.12 -0.71 17.04
CA ALA A 50 0.92 -1.72 17.26
C ALA A 50 2.11 -1.17 18.06
N ARG A 51 2.44 0.12 17.91
CA ARG A 51 3.46 0.81 18.69
C ARG A 51 3.06 0.89 20.16
N GLN A 52 1.83 1.32 20.45
CA GLN A 52 1.29 1.40 21.80
C GLN A 52 1.25 0.02 22.49
N GLU A 53 0.81 -1.01 21.77
CA GLU A 53 0.81 -2.39 22.29
C GLU A 53 2.22 -2.90 22.58
N THR A 54 3.18 -2.61 21.69
CA THR A 54 4.59 -3.02 21.88
C THR A 54 5.23 -2.27 23.04
N GLN A 55 4.93 -0.98 23.20
CA GLN A 55 5.40 -0.16 24.31
C GLN A 55 4.86 -0.67 25.64
N ALA A 56 3.57 -0.99 25.73
CA ALA A 56 2.96 -1.56 26.93
C ALA A 56 3.55 -2.93 27.32
N GLN A 57 4.09 -3.68 26.36
CA GLN A 57 4.80 -4.93 26.62
C GLN A 57 6.23 -4.67 27.11
N LEU A 58 6.93 -3.67 26.56
CA LEU A 58 8.25 -3.24 27.04
C LEU A 58 8.19 -2.69 28.46
N GLU A 59 7.13 -1.99 28.85
CA GLU A 59 6.95 -1.55 30.24
C GLU A 59 6.89 -2.71 31.23
N LYS A 60 6.40 -3.88 30.78
CA LYS A 60 6.35 -5.12 31.57
C LYS A 60 7.64 -5.94 31.49
N ASN A 61 8.42 -5.75 30.42
CA ASN A 61 9.67 -6.47 30.16
C ASN A 61 10.67 -5.58 29.40
N ALA A 62 11.29 -4.63 30.12
CA ALA A 62 12.05 -3.53 29.52
C ALA A 62 13.32 -3.96 28.78
N SER A 63 13.86 -5.14 29.10
CA SER A 63 15.05 -5.73 28.48
C SER A 63 14.76 -6.65 27.30
N ASP A 64 13.49 -6.78 26.86
CA ASP A 64 13.15 -7.63 25.72
C ASP A 64 13.66 -7.00 24.41
N ALA A 65 14.78 -7.53 23.92
CA ALA A 65 15.42 -7.06 22.69
C ALA A 65 14.51 -7.20 21.46
N ALA A 66 13.66 -8.24 21.40
CA ALA A 66 12.77 -8.45 20.27
C ALA A 66 11.67 -7.38 20.21
N LEU A 67 11.15 -6.98 21.38
CA LEU A 67 10.18 -5.89 21.45
C LEU A 67 10.82 -4.52 21.14
N GLN A 68 12.07 -4.28 21.55
CA GLN A 68 12.80 -3.07 21.19
C GLN A 68 13.05 -2.97 19.67
N ASP A 69 13.46 -4.08 19.04
CA ASP A 69 13.68 -4.12 17.59
C ASP A 69 12.36 -3.98 16.81
N LYS A 70 11.27 -4.58 17.31
CA LYS A 70 9.93 -4.38 16.77
C LYS A 70 9.53 -2.91 16.84
N LEU A 71 9.76 -2.23 17.96
CA LEU A 71 9.44 -0.82 18.12
C LEU A 71 10.18 0.06 17.10
N LYS A 72 11.49 -0.13 16.94
CA LYS A 72 12.29 0.57 15.93
C LYS A 72 11.79 0.31 14.50
N SER A 73 11.39 -0.92 14.21
CA SER A 73 10.82 -1.28 12.90
C SER A 73 9.48 -0.56 12.65
N LEU A 74 8.61 -0.50 13.67
CA LEU A 74 7.35 0.23 13.58
C LEU A 74 7.57 1.73 13.38
N GLU A 75 8.50 2.34 14.12
CA GLU A 75 8.86 3.75 13.97
C GLU A 75 9.40 4.06 12.57
N GLY A 76 10.24 3.18 12.02
CA GLY A 76 10.74 3.31 10.64
C GLY A 76 9.62 3.26 9.60
N GLN A 77 8.65 2.35 9.78
CA GLN A 77 7.47 2.25 8.91
C GLN A 77 6.56 3.48 9.05
N THR A 78 6.34 3.97 10.27
CA THR A 78 5.55 5.18 10.54
C THR A 78 6.17 6.40 9.85
N ALA A 79 7.49 6.58 9.98
CA ALA A 79 8.19 7.69 9.35
C ALA A 79 8.11 7.64 7.81
N ALA A 80 8.24 6.45 7.23
CA ALA A 80 8.08 6.25 5.78
C ALA A 80 6.66 6.59 5.31
N ALA A 81 5.65 6.05 5.97
CA ALA A 81 4.24 6.27 5.60
C ALA A 81 3.79 7.70 5.81
N ALA A 82 4.23 8.36 6.89
CA ALA A 82 3.96 9.77 7.14
C ALA A 82 4.55 10.64 6.03
N LYS A 83 5.78 10.36 5.61
CA LYS A 83 6.43 11.10 4.52
C LYS A 83 5.67 10.95 3.19
N GLU A 84 5.23 9.74 2.84
CA GLU A 84 4.41 9.56 1.64
C GLU A 84 3.09 10.32 1.75
N ARG A 85 2.40 10.22 2.90
CA ARG A 85 1.12 10.90 3.14
C ARG A 85 1.28 12.41 3.03
N ASP A 86 2.32 12.97 3.64
CA ASP A 86 2.59 14.41 3.63
C ASP A 86 2.81 14.95 2.21
N VAL A 87 3.47 14.18 1.34
CA VAL A 87 3.61 14.56 -0.07
C VAL A 87 2.25 14.51 -0.79
N LEU A 88 1.47 13.45 -0.58
CA LEU A 88 0.16 13.29 -1.22
C LEU A 88 -0.87 14.34 -0.78
N THR A 89 -0.80 14.79 0.48
CA THR A 89 -1.70 15.81 1.04
C THR A 89 -1.12 17.22 1.01
N SER A 90 0.03 17.43 0.34
CA SER A 90 0.68 18.74 0.32
C SER A 90 -0.08 19.73 -0.55
N ASP A 91 -0.32 20.93 0.00
CA ASP A 91 -0.86 22.07 -0.74
C ASP A 91 0.18 22.75 -1.66
N ALA A 92 1.40 22.22 -1.73
CA ALA A 92 2.46 22.76 -2.57
C ALA A 92 2.04 22.76 -4.04
N ALA A 93 1.95 23.93 -4.65
CA ALA A 93 1.57 24.08 -6.05
C ALA A 93 2.80 24.02 -6.99
N GLY A 94 2.56 23.65 -8.24
CA GLY A 94 3.56 23.66 -9.30
C GLY A 94 3.95 22.28 -9.80
N LYS A 95 4.63 22.26 -10.95
CA LYS A 95 4.94 21.04 -11.70
C LYS A 95 5.74 20.02 -10.88
N GLU A 96 6.74 20.47 -10.13
CA GLU A 96 7.57 19.56 -9.32
C GLU A 96 6.77 18.87 -8.21
N ALA A 97 5.87 19.61 -7.55
CA ALA A 97 5.01 19.05 -6.52
C ALA A 97 3.99 18.05 -7.10
N GLU A 98 3.36 18.37 -8.23
CA GLU A 98 2.43 17.47 -8.93
C GLU A 98 3.15 16.20 -9.43
N LEU A 99 4.38 16.32 -9.95
CA LEU A 99 5.19 15.16 -10.35
C LEU A 99 5.62 14.31 -9.16
N ALA A 100 5.97 14.93 -8.02
CA ALA A 100 6.29 14.19 -6.81
C ALA A 100 5.09 13.38 -6.31
N ARG A 101 3.88 13.97 -6.30
CA ARG A 101 2.64 13.26 -5.96
C ARG A 101 2.37 12.12 -6.94
N LYS A 102 2.46 12.39 -8.25
CA LYS A 102 2.28 11.38 -9.30
C LYS A 102 3.24 10.21 -9.13
N ASN A 103 4.50 10.46 -8.85
CA ASN A 103 5.52 9.42 -8.69
C ASN A 103 5.19 8.48 -7.52
N ILE A 104 4.72 9.02 -6.39
CA ILE A 104 4.26 8.20 -5.26
C ILE A 104 3.02 7.40 -5.66
N VAL A 105 2.04 8.06 -6.29
CA VAL A 105 0.80 7.39 -6.69
C VAL A 105 1.06 6.23 -7.65
N VAL A 106 1.84 6.45 -8.70
CA VAL A 106 2.22 5.40 -9.65
C VAL A 106 3.05 4.31 -8.98
N GLY A 107 3.97 4.69 -8.08
CA GLY A 107 4.75 3.74 -7.29
C GLY A 107 3.88 2.80 -6.47
N ASN A 108 2.88 3.33 -5.78
CA ASN A 108 1.95 2.55 -4.97
C ASN A 108 0.99 1.71 -5.83
N LEU A 109 0.50 2.23 -6.96
CA LEU A 109 -0.27 1.43 -7.92
C LEU A 109 0.51 0.21 -8.40
N ASN A 110 1.78 0.39 -8.78
CA ASN A 110 2.63 -0.73 -9.20
C ASN A 110 2.81 -1.78 -8.08
N LYS A 111 2.93 -1.35 -6.81
CA LYS A 111 2.98 -2.29 -5.67
C LYS A 111 1.67 -3.07 -5.54
N TRP A 112 0.52 -2.39 -5.67
CA TRP A 112 -0.80 -3.02 -5.59
C TRP A 112 -1.01 -4.03 -6.72
N ILE A 113 -0.68 -3.67 -7.96
CA ILE A 113 -0.75 -4.54 -9.13
C ILE A 113 0.13 -5.78 -8.93
N ASN A 114 1.39 -5.59 -8.50
CA ASN A 114 2.30 -6.71 -8.26
C ASN A 114 1.81 -7.63 -7.13
N ALA A 115 1.24 -7.07 -6.05
CA ALA A 115 0.67 -7.85 -4.97
C ALA A 115 -0.59 -8.63 -5.38
N LEU A 116 -1.45 -8.03 -6.21
CA LEU A 116 -2.60 -8.70 -6.82
C LEU A 116 -2.16 -9.85 -7.71
N ALA A 117 -1.20 -9.63 -8.60
CA ALA A 117 -0.67 -10.66 -9.50
C ALA A 117 -0.05 -11.83 -8.73
N ARG A 118 0.69 -11.56 -7.65
CA ARG A 118 1.20 -12.62 -6.75
C ARG A 118 0.06 -13.41 -6.13
N LYS A 119 -0.95 -12.74 -5.55
CA LYS A 119 -2.10 -13.41 -4.95
C LYS A 119 -2.90 -14.23 -5.98
N ALA A 120 -3.09 -13.69 -7.19
CA ALA A 120 -3.75 -14.38 -8.29
C ALA A 120 -2.98 -15.65 -8.68
N THR A 121 -1.64 -15.56 -8.76
CA THR A 121 -0.78 -16.71 -9.05
C THR A 121 -0.88 -17.79 -7.97
N GLU A 122 -0.93 -17.42 -6.69
CA GLU A 122 -1.14 -18.39 -5.60
C GLU A 122 -2.51 -19.08 -5.69
N GLN A 123 -3.57 -18.35 -6.07
CA GLN A 123 -4.89 -18.96 -6.30
C GLN A 123 -4.89 -19.91 -7.50
N LEU A 124 -4.18 -19.57 -8.57
CA LEU A 124 -4.01 -20.47 -9.71
C LEU A 124 -3.30 -21.77 -9.32
N LYS A 125 -2.25 -21.68 -8.49
CA LYS A 125 -1.58 -22.88 -7.96
C LYS A 125 -2.55 -23.76 -7.16
N ILE A 126 -3.40 -23.17 -6.32
CA ILE A 126 -4.43 -23.91 -5.58
C ILE A 126 -5.41 -24.56 -6.55
N ALA A 127 -5.89 -23.84 -7.56
CA ALA A 127 -6.82 -24.38 -8.56
C ALA A 127 -6.22 -25.56 -9.34
N ILE A 128 -4.91 -25.57 -9.57
CA ILE A 128 -4.20 -26.69 -10.22
C ILE A 128 -4.02 -27.89 -9.28
N LEU A 129 -3.77 -27.65 -7.99
CA LEU A 129 -3.42 -28.68 -7.00
C LEU A 129 -4.63 -29.30 -6.28
N LYS A 130 -5.81 -28.67 -6.40
CA LYS A 130 -7.04 -29.08 -5.72
C LYS A 130 -8.09 -29.55 -6.73
N ASP A 131 -9.10 -30.23 -6.21
CA ASP A 131 -10.23 -30.73 -6.98
C ASP A 131 -11.57 -30.20 -6.43
N GLY A 132 -12.62 -30.27 -7.26
CA GLY A 132 -13.99 -29.95 -6.87
C GLY A 132 -14.17 -28.49 -6.41
N VAL A 133 -14.90 -28.30 -5.32
CA VAL A 133 -15.31 -26.97 -4.83
C VAL A 133 -14.12 -26.06 -4.49
N GLU A 134 -13.03 -26.62 -3.96
CA GLU A 134 -11.82 -25.84 -3.63
C GLU A 134 -11.14 -25.31 -4.89
N ARG A 135 -11.08 -26.11 -5.96
CA ARG A 135 -10.59 -25.68 -7.26
C ARG A 135 -11.44 -24.54 -7.82
N ASP A 136 -12.76 -24.73 -7.88
CA ASP A 136 -13.67 -23.76 -8.50
C ASP A 136 -13.63 -22.41 -7.76
N ALA A 137 -13.52 -22.44 -6.44
CA ALA A 137 -13.38 -21.24 -5.62
C ALA A 137 -12.05 -20.53 -5.89
N ALA A 138 -10.95 -21.27 -5.98
CA ALA A 138 -9.62 -20.72 -6.27
C ALA A 138 -9.54 -20.16 -7.70
N GLU A 139 -10.12 -20.82 -8.69
CA GLU A 139 -10.18 -20.37 -10.08
C GLU A 139 -10.95 -19.04 -10.20
N ARG A 140 -12.12 -18.93 -9.57
CA ARG A 140 -12.87 -17.66 -9.51
C ARG A 140 -12.07 -16.56 -8.84
N ARG A 141 -11.36 -16.87 -7.75
CA ARG A 141 -10.55 -15.89 -7.03
C ARG A 141 -9.33 -15.45 -7.85
N HIS A 142 -8.71 -16.37 -8.60
CA HIS A 142 -7.65 -16.03 -9.55
C HIS A 142 -8.16 -15.02 -10.60
N ILE A 143 -9.29 -15.32 -11.27
CA ILE A 143 -9.88 -14.44 -12.28
C ILE A 143 -10.18 -13.05 -11.69
N GLN A 144 -10.78 -13.00 -10.50
CA GLN A 144 -11.08 -11.73 -9.82
C GLN A 144 -9.82 -10.90 -9.56
N LEU A 145 -8.77 -11.51 -9.00
CA LEU A 145 -7.54 -10.80 -8.63
C LEU A 145 -6.75 -10.34 -9.87
N SER A 146 -6.71 -11.15 -10.92
CA SER A 146 -6.12 -10.77 -12.21
C SER A 146 -6.89 -9.60 -12.84
N GLY A 147 -8.22 -9.66 -12.84
CA GLY A 147 -9.07 -8.57 -13.33
C GLY A 147 -8.83 -7.26 -12.60
N GLN A 148 -8.72 -7.29 -11.27
CA GLN A 148 -8.38 -6.11 -10.47
C GLN A 148 -6.98 -5.55 -10.82
N ALA A 149 -6.00 -6.41 -11.08
CA ALA A 149 -4.66 -5.96 -11.48
C ALA A 149 -4.69 -5.28 -12.85
N ASP A 150 -5.43 -5.84 -13.81
CA ASP A 150 -5.59 -5.28 -15.16
C ASP A 150 -6.35 -3.95 -15.13
N GLU A 151 -7.38 -3.84 -14.28
CA GLU A 151 -8.11 -2.58 -14.06
C GLU A 151 -7.19 -1.49 -13.53
N LEU A 152 -6.37 -1.78 -12.52
CA LEU A 152 -5.38 -0.84 -12.01
C LEU A 152 -4.34 -0.44 -13.06
N GLU A 153 -3.90 -1.37 -13.90
CA GLU A 153 -2.97 -1.06 -15.00
C GLU A 153 -3.62 -0.09 -15.99
N LYS A 154 -4.90 -0.29 -16.33
CA LYS A 154 -5.65 0.65 -17.17
C LYS A 154 -5.78 2.03 -16.54
N LEU A 155 -6.00 2.14 -15.22
CA LEU A 155 -6.09 3.43 -14.54
C LEU A 155 -4.81 4.26 -14.67
N LYS A 156 -3.63 3.61 -14.69
CA LYS A 156 -2.35 4.31 -14.90
C LYS A 156 -2.24 4.97 -16.28
N HIS A 157 -2.99 4.46 -17.25
CA HIS A 157 -3.05 4.95 -18.63
C HIS A 157 -4.26 5.85 -18.89
N ASP A 158 -5.05 6.18 -17.87
CA ASP A 158 -6.15 7.12 -18.01
C ASP A 158 -5.63 8.51 -18.43
N PRO A 159 -6.31 9.24 -19.34
CA PRO A 159 -5.87 10.56 -19.76
C PRO A 159 -5.64 11.55 -18.62
N SER A 160 -6.41 11.47 -17.53
CA SER A 160 -6.20 12.33 -16.35
C SER A 160 -4.90 12.00 -15.61
N PHE A 161 -4.48 10.73 -15.62
CA PHE A 161 -3.18 10.28 -15.10
C PHE A 161 -2.02 10.65 -16.03
N GLU A 162 -2.18 10.46 -17.34
CA GLU A 162 -1.14 10.79 -18.31
C GLU A 162 -0.86 12.29 -18.39
N ALA A 163 -1.92 13.11 -18.32
CA ALA A 163 -1.84 14.57 -18.29
C ALA A 163 -1.35 15.12 -16.94
N TRP A 164 -1.33 14.32 -15.87
CA TRP A 164 -0.90 14.78 -14.56
C TRP A 164 0.56 15.23 -14.56
N GLY A 165 0.76 16.52 -14.24
CA GLY A 165 2.07 17.17 -14.15
C GLY A 165 2.63 17.64 -15.51
N ARG A 166 1.81 17.59 -16.57
CA ARG A 166 2.12 18.25 -17.85
C ARG A 166 1.92 19.75 -17.76
#